data_AF-A0A5N6PUU3-F1
#
_entry.id   AF-A0A5N6PUU3-F1
#
_cell.length_a   1.000
_cell.length_b   1.000
_cell.length_c   1.000
_cell.angle_alpha   90.00
_cell.angle_beta   90.00
_cell.angle_gamma   90.00
#
_symmetry.space_group_name_H-M   'P 1'
#
loop_
_entity.id
_entity.type
_entity.pdbx_description
1 polymer ?
#
loop_
_entity_poly.entity_id
_entity_poly.type
_entity_poly.pdbx_seq_one_letter_code
_entity_poly.pdbx_strand_id
1 'polypeptide(L)'
;MASAAETGQKKLLSAAKEVIFETSNEAITEAGFFKTLLPGTRIYGEIIDCWASVLNEEEKLRSPDSPYRLFCGHRVFLKWMFTTPKTDESIRLVALMKMMFEAIGRIENTRDLKSYDIVIIRILENDHFYVMAFDLKNPGIYLVDNMDKDETVISIKDHQDYYKKDTPYKLKHMFVNYLEKFQHVKADKLSMQKVTRVDLEWATIGNIVDCGVFAMRHMEMFMGSNRKTFDCGFKASEK
;
A
#
# COMPACT_ATOMS: atom_id res chain seq x y z
N MET A 1 2.25 -20.31 55.63
CA MET A 1 3.16 -20.03 54.50
C MET A 1 2.39 -20.02 53.19
N ALA A 2 1.63 -18.96 52.93
CA ALA A 2 0.99 -18.71 51.64
C ALA A 2 0.72 -17.19 51.57
N SER A 3 1.73 -16.39 51.23
CA SER A 3 1.58 -14.93 51.12
C SER A 3 2.66 -14.24 50.26
N ALA A 4 3.64 -14.98 49.71
CA ALA A 4 4.72 -14.39 48.92
C ALA A 4 4.71 -14.80 47.44
N ALA A 5 3.92 -15.80 47.05
CA ALA A 5 3.89 -16.32 45.68
C ALA A 5 2.86 -15.61 44.78
N GLU A 6 1.74 -15.13 45.32
CA GLU A 6 0.69 -14.45 44.52
C GLU A 6 1.04 -13.01 44.15
N THR A 7 1.92 -12.34 44.90
CA THR A 7 2.37 -10.98 44.61
C THR A 7 3.44 -10.92 43.52
N GLY A 8 4.14 -12.04 43.26
CA GLY A 8 5.10 -12.17 42.16
C GLY A 8 4.46 -12.49 40.81
N GLN A 9 3.29 -13.12 40.80
CA GLN A 9 2.62 -13.56 39.56
C GLN A 9 1.64 -12.53 38.99
N LYS A 10 1.23 -11.54 39.80
CA LYS A 10 0.54 -10.32 39.32
C LYS A 10 1.49 -9.22 38.83
N LYS A 11 2.81 -9.38 38.99
CA LYS A 11 3.82 -8.44 38.48
C LYS A 11 4.38 -8.83 37.10
N LEU A 12 3.87 -9.90 36.49
CA LEU A 12 4.20 -10.33 35.12
C LEU A 12 3.03 -10.13 34.13
N LEU A 13 1.95 -9.46 34.54
CA LEU A 13 0.82 -9.13 33.68
C LEU A 13 0.62 -7.61 33.67
N SER A 14 0.71 -7.02 32.48
CA SER A 14 0.62 -5.58 32.14
C SER A 14 1.90 -4.74 32.28
N ALA A 15 2.91 -5.04 31.45
CA ALA A 15 3.44 -3.91 30.69
C ALA A 15 2.32 -3.54 29.71
N ALA A 16 1.55 -2.48 30.02
CA ALA A 16 0.62 -1.92 29.05
C ALA A 16 1.40 -1.74 27.76
N LYS A 17 0.94 -2.34 26.66
CA LYS A 17 1.56 -2.16 25.35
C LYS A 17 1.51 -0.66 25.07
N GLU A 18 2.66 -0.01 25.08
CA GLU A 18 2.77 1.42 24.90
C GLU A 18 2.24 1.78 23.52
N VAL A 19 1.16 2.54 23.46
CA VAL A 19 0.57 3.04 22.22
C VAL A 19 1.30 4.32 21.83
N ILE A 20 1.83 4.37 20.60
CA ILE A 20 2.56 5.55 20.09
C ILE A 20 1.77 6.26 18.99
N PHE A 21 0.85 5.56 18.32
CA PHE A 21 0.07 6.13 17.24
C PHE A 21 -1.39 5.69 17.33
N GLU A 22 -2.29 6.66 17.17
CA GLU A 22 -3.72 6.48 17.17
C GLU A 22 -4.33 7.38 16.09
N THR A 23 -5.22 6.84 15.27
CA THR A 23 -5.98 7.63 14.30
C THR A 23 -7.33 8.05 14.87
N SER A 24 -7.98 9.04 14.26
CA SER A 24 -9.36 9.43 14.61
C SER A 24 -10.38 8.30 14.46
N ASN A 25 -10.02 7.23 13.75
CA ASN A 25 -10.84 6.03 13.55
C ASN A 25 -10.44 4.90 14.52
N GLU A 26 -9.76 5.25 15.62
CA GLU A 26 -9.35 4.35 16.72
C GLU A 26 -8.38 3.24 16.28
N ALA A 27 -7.70 3.41 15.13
CA ALA A 27 -6.63 2.49 14.75
C ALA A 27 -5.39 2.79 15.59
N ILE A 28 -4.98 1.81 16.39
CA ILE A 28 -3.90 1.92 17.37
C ILE A 28 -2.67 1.13 16.91
N THR A 29 -1.49 1.73 17.02
CA THR A 29 -0.20 1.04 16.78
C THR A 29 0.73 1.18 17.99
N GLU A 30 1.28 0.03 18.40
CA GLU A 30 2.13 -0.11 19.57
C GLU A 30 3.59 0.27 19.27
N ALA A 31 4.31 0.72 20.30
CA ALA A 31 5.73 1.09 20.25
C ALA A 31 6.64 0.02 19.66
N GLY A 32 6.28 -1.26 19.85
CA GLY A 32 7.03 -2.39 19.29
C GLY A 32 7.19 -2.32 17.78
N PHE A 33 6.18 -1.85 17.05
CA PHE A 33 6.25 -1.73 15.59
C PHE A 33 7.16 -0.57 15.16
N PHE A 34 7.20 0.52 15.93
CA PHE A 34 8.05 1.68 15.61
C PHE A 34 9.54 1.36 15.69
N LYS A 35 9.93 0.34 16.47
CA LYS A 35 11.32 -0.16 16.50
C LYS A 35 11.79 -0.68 15.13
N THR A 36 10.87 -1.00 14.22
CA THR A 36 11.20 -1.46 12.86
C THR A 36 11.70 -0.34 11.94
N LEU A 37 11.61 0.93 12.38
CA LEU A 37 12.23 2.07 11.71
C LEU A 37 13.73 2.20 11.99
N LEU A 38 14.29 1.38 12.90
CA LEU A 38 15.72 1.39 13.16
C LEU A 38 16.51 0.89 11.93
N PRO A 39 17.65 1.51 11.60
CA PRO A 39 18.47 1.09 10.46
C PRO A 39 18.78 -0.41 10.45
N GLY A 40 18.73 -1.02 9.25
CA GLY A 40 18.98 -2.45 9.06
C GLY A 40 17.82 -3.36 9.48
N THR A 41 16.68 -2.80 9.87
CA THR A 41 15.48 -3.56 10.22
C THR A 41 14.45 -3.49 9.08
N ARG A 42 13.77 -4.61 8.82
CA ARG A 42 12.64 -4.63 7.89
C ARG A 42 11.43 -3.97 8.54
N ILE A 43 10.88 -2.98 7.85
CA ILE A 43 9.65 -2.30 8.28
C ILE A 43 8.48 -3.29 8.32
N TYR A 44 7.64 -3.16 9.35
CA TYR A 44 6.40 -3.93 9.45
C TYR A 44 5.23 -3.20 8.76
N GLY A 45 4.24 -3.96 8.28
CA GLY A 45 3.08 -3.43 7.57
C GLY A 45 2.30 -2.39 8.39
N GLU A 46 2.25 -2.53 9.70
CA GLU A 46 1.62 -1.59 10.63
C GLU A 46 2.19 -0.17 10.51
N ILE A 47 3.50 -0.04 10.27
CA ILE A 47 4.13 1.28 10.07
C ILE A 47 3.74 1.87 8.71
N ILE A 48 3.55 1.05 7.69
CA ILE A 48 3.01 1.49 6.39
C ILE A 48 1.56 1.99 6.55
N ASP A 49 0.74 1.35 7.38
CA ASP A 49 -0.63 1.81 7.66
C ASP A 49 -0.64 3.16 8.38
N CYS A 50 0.25 3.33 9.37
CA CYS A 50 0.44 4.61 10.05
C CYS A 50 0.82 5.69 9.03
N TRP A 51 1.79 5.40 8.16
CA TRP A 51 2.24 6.34 7.14
C TRP A 51 1.15 6.70 6.13
N ALA A 52 0.38 5.73 5.64
CA ALA A 52 -0.76 5.99 4.78
C ALA A 52 -1.79 6.90 5.46
N SER A 53 -2.03 6.70 6.77
CA SER A 53 -2.93 7.54 7.55
C SER A 53 -2.42 8.98 7.66
N VAL A 54 -1.13 9.18 7.93
CA VAL A 54 -0.49 10.50 7.96
C VAL A 54 -0.63 11.19 6.60
N LEU A 55 -0.27 10.52 5.51
CA LEU A 55 -0.35 11.09 4.17
C LEU A 55 -1.79 11.47 3.78
N ASN A 56 -2.79 10.66 4.15
CA ASN A 56 -4.20 11.00 3.90
C ASN A 56 -4.67 12.23 4.69
N GLU A 57 -4.16 12.43 5.91
CA GLU A 57 -4.43 13.65 6.70
C GLU A 57 -3.75 14.88 6.07
N GLU A 58 -2.50 14.73 5.60
CA GLU A 58 -1.76 15.81 4.94
C GLU A 58 -2.39 16.23 3.59
N GLU A 59 -3.05 15.32 2.87
CA GLU A 59 -3.78 15.64 1.64
C GLU A 59 -4.94 16.62 1.85
N LYS A 60 -5.41 16.80 3.09
CA LYS A 60 -6.39 17.84 3.44
C LYS A 60 -5.80 19.26 3.34
N LEU A 61 -4.48 19.39 3.43
CA LEU A 61 -3.72 20.64 3.36
C LEU A 61 -3.05 20.87 2.01
N ARG A 62 -3.33 20.02 1.01
CA ARG A 62 -2.70 20.06 -0.31
C ARG A 62 -3.00 21.38 -1.05
N SER A 63 -2.12 21.75 -1.97
CA SER A 63 -2.36 22.86 -2.90
C SER A 63 -3.56 22.57 -3.80
N PRO A 64 -4.42 23.56 -4.14
CA PRO A 64 -5.52 23.39 -5.10
C PRO A 64 -5.08 22.83 -6.47
N ASP A 65 -3.84 23.12 -6.88
CA ASP A 65 -3.30 22.67 -8.17
C ASP A 65 -2.64 21.28 -8.10
N SER A 66 -2.49 20.72 -6.89
CA SER A 66 -1.90 19.39 -6.69
C SER A 66 -2.96 18.28 -6.86
N PRO A 67 -2.57 17.11 -7.38
CA PRO A 67 -3.50 15.99 -7.50
C PRO A 67 -4.00 15.57 -6.12
N TYR A 68 -5.30 15.28 -6.00
CA TYR A 68 -5.82 14.71 -4.75
C TYR A 68 -5.53 13.21 -4.70
N ARG A 69 -4.72 12.77 -3.74
CA ARG A 69 -4.25 11.38 -3.65
C ARG A 69 -4.93 10.65 -2.50
N LEU A 70 -5.21 9.35 -2.71
CA LEU A 70 -5.60 8.42 -1.67
C LEU A 70 -4.48 7.43 -1.42
N PHE A 71 -4.04 7.31 -0.18
CA PHE A 71 -3.01 6.38 0.26
C PHE A 71 -3.64 5.18 0.96
N CYS A 72 -3.48 4.01 0.35
CA CYS A 72 -3.98 2.74 0.87
C CYS A 72 -2.84 1.99 1.56
N GLY A 73 -3.04 1.73 2.87
CA GLY A 73 -2.16 0.89 3.66
C GLY A 73 -2.18 -0.59 3.24
N HIS A 74 -1.43 -1.42 3.96
CA HIS A 74 -1.22 -2.81 3.59
C HIS A 74 -2.45 -3.70 3.72
N ARG A 75 -3.43 -3.30 4.53
CA ARG A 75 -4.63 -4.10 4.82
C ARG A 75 -5.65 -4.08 3.70
N VAL A 76 -5.51 -3.18 2.73
CA VAL A 76 -6.44 -3.07 1.59
C VAL A 76 -6.44 -4.33 0.74
N PHE A 77 -5.26 -4.92 0.52
CA PHE A 77 -5.11 -6.16 -0.23
C PHE A 77 -4.42 -7.22 0.63
N LEU A 78 -5.20 -8.22 1.03
CA LEU A 78 -4.71 -9.32 1.86
C LEU A 78 -4.12 -10.43 0.99
N LYS A 79 -3.08 -11.11 1.50
CA LYS A 79 -2.36 -12.19 0.79
C LYS A 79 -3.29 -13.23 0.15
N TRP A 80 -4.32 -13.66 0.88
CA TRP A 80 -5.29 -14.66 0.41
C TRP A 80 -6.04 -14.23 -0.87
N MET A 81 -6.22 -12.93 -1.09
CA MET A 81 -6.90 -12.40 -2.28
C MET A 81 -6.10 -12.69 -3.56
N PHE A 82 -4.79 -12.86 -3.44
CA PHE A 82 -3.88 -13.15 -4.55
C PHE A 82 -3.59 -14.65 -4.71
N THR A 83 -3.51 -15.38 -3.60
CA THR A 83 -2.93 -16.73 -3.57
C THR A 83 -3.94 -17.84 -3.37
N THR A 84 -5.11 -17.58 -2.77
CA THR A 84 -6.06 -18.66 -2.46
C THR A 84 -6.71 -19.18 -3.75
N PRO A 85 -6.51 -20.45 -4.10
CA PRO A 85 -7.06 -21.00 -5.34
C PRO A 85 -8.58 -21.11 -5.26
N LYS A 86 -9.25 -20.98 -6.41
CA LYS A 86 -10.69 -21.17 -6.56
C LYS A 86 -11.58 -20.29 -5.65
N THR A 87 -11.04 -19.21 -5.10
CA THR A 87 -11.89 -18.21 -4.44
C THR A 87 -12.74 -17.49 -5.48
N ASP A 88 -14.02 -17.31 -5.17
CA ASP A 88 -14.92 -16.58 -6.05
C ASP A 88 -14.54 -15.09 -6.12
N GLU A 89 -14.74 -14.49 -7.29
CA GLU A 89 -14.42 -13.09 -7.53
C GLU A 89 -15.27 -12.13 -6.69
N SER A 90 -16.55 -12.47 -6.46
CA SER A 90 -17.43 -11.69 -5.59
C SER A 90 -16.94 -11.66 -4.15
N ILE A 91 -16.34 -12.74 -3.65
CA ILE A 91 -15.76 -12.80 -2.30
C ILE A 91 -14.58 -11.84 -2.17
N ARG A 92 -13.68 -11.83 -3.17
CA ARG A 92 -12.57 -10.86 -3.22
C ARG A 92 -13.10 -9.43 -3.30
N LEU A 93 -14.11 -9.18 -4.13
CA LEU A 93 -14.70 -7.85 -4.27
C LEU A 93 -15.33 -7.36 -2.96
N VAL A 94 -16.10 -8.20 -2.26
CA VAL A 94 -16.70 -7.82 -0.95
C VAL A 94 -15.62 -7.50 0.07
N ALA A 95 -14.55 -8.30 0.13
CA ALA A 95 -13.42 -8.03 1.02
C ALA A 95 -12.72 -6.71 0.65
N LEU A 96 -12.46 -6.47 -0.63
CA LEU A 96 -11.86 -5.23 -1.11
C LEU A 96 -12.75 -4.02 -0.78
N MET A 97 -14.06 -4.13 -1.00
CA MET A 97 -15.02 -3.08 -0.67
C MET A 97 -14.98 -2.71 0.81
N LYS A 98 -14.90 -3.73 1.69
CA LYS A 98 -14.77 -3.50 3.13
C LYS A 98 -13.46 -2.78 3.47
N MET A 99 -12.32 -3.24 2.95
CA MET A 99 -11.02 -2.65 3.30
C MET A 99 -10.82 -1.26 2.67
N MET A 100 -11.32 -1.02 1.46
CA MET A 100 -11.35 0.31 0.86
C MET A 100 -12.23 1.28 1.65
N PHE A 101 -13.36 0.81 2.19
CA PHE A 101 -14.22 1.63 3.04
C PHE A 101 -13.48 2.09 4.32
N GLU A 102 -12.65 1.23 4.90
CA GLU A 102 -11.75 1.62 6.00
C GLU A 102 -10.71 2.66 5.52
N ALA A 103 -10.08 2.43 4.36
CA ALA A 103 -9.04 3.31 3.82
C ALA A 103 -9.53 4.73 3.51
N ILE A 104 -10.80 4.89 3.11
CA ILE A 104 -11.44 6.21 2.88
C ILE A 104 -12.07 6.80 4.16
N GLY A 105 -11.71 6.27 5.34
CA GLY A 105 -12.19 6.78 6.62
C GLY A 105 -13.69 6.55 6.87
N ARG A 106 -14.26 5.50 6.28
CA ARG A 106 -15.69 5.14 6.38
C ARG A 106 -16.65 6.24 5.91
N ILE A 107 -16.22 7.07 4.97
CA ILE A 107 -17.03 8.12 4.36
C ILE A 107 -17.81 7.54 3.18
N GLU A 108 -19.13 7.42 3.32
CA GLU A 108 -20.00 6.74 2.34
C GLU A 108 -19.91 7.37 0.94
N ASN A 109 -19.89 8.70 0.88
CA ASN A 109 -19.89 9.46 -0.39
C ASN A 109 -18.56 9.40 -1.16
N THR A 110 -17.50 8.82 -0.58
CA THR A 110 -16.20 8.69 -1.25
C THR A 110 -15.92 7.26 -1.72
N ARG A 111 -16.87 6.32 -1.58
CA ARG A 111 -16.71 4.93 -2.03
C ARG A 111 -16.49 4.79 -3.53
N ASP A 112 -16.97 5.73 -4.34
CA ASP A 112 -16.78 5.69 -5.78
C ASP A 112 -15.40 6.19 -6.22
N LEU A 113 -14.63 6.79 -5.30
CA LEU A 113 -13.32 7.39 -5.52
C LEU A 113 -13.28 8.54 -6.54
N LYS A 114 -14.42 9.09 -6.97
CA LYS A 114 -14.47 10.13 -8.02
C LYS A 114 -13.75 11.42 -7.67
N SER A 115 -13.59 11.69 -6.37
CA SER A 115 -12.86 12.86 -5.87
C SER A 115 -11.35 12.74 -6.02
N TYR A 116 -10.81 11.52 -6.08
CA TYR A 116 -9.38 11.28 -6.07
C TYR A 116 -8.83 11.26 -7.50
N ASP A 117 -7.71 11.95 -7.70
CA ASP A 117 -6.97 11.94 -8.95
C ASP A 117 -6.07 10.70 -9.05
N ILE A 118 -5.54 10.23 -7.92
CA ILE A 118 -4.60 9.11 -7.87
C ILE A 118 -4.90 8.24 -6.64
N VAL A 119 -4.85 6.92 -6.81
CA VAL A 119 -4.92 5.96 -5.71
C VAL A 119 -3.62 5.19 -5.63
N ILE A 120 -2.98 5.22 -4.47
CA ILE A 120 -1.65 4.65 -4.22
C ILE A 120 -1.80 3.49 -3.24
N ILE A 121 -1.41 2.29 -3.65
CA ILE A 121 -1.60 1.05 -2.90
C ILE A 121 -0.25 0.38 -2.65
N ARG A 122 0.04 0.05 -1.38
CA ARG A 122 1.24 -0.72 -1.02
C ARG A 122 1.01 -2.23 -1.18
N ILE A 123 1.88 -2.91 -1.92
CA ILE A 123 1.90 -4.39 -1.99
C ILE A 123 3.09 -5.03 -1.28
N LEU A 124 2.80 -6.15 -0.62
CA LEU A 124 3.75 -7.04 0.03
C LEU A 124 3.65 -8.38 -0.65
N GLU A 125 4.70 -8.74 -1.36
CA GLU A 125 4.81 -9.98 -2.09
C GLU A 125 6.22 -10.51 -1.89
N ASN A 126 6.36 -11.79 -1.53
CA ASN A 126 7.66 -12.43 -1.30
C ASN A 126 8.58 -11.65 -0.34
N ASP A 127 8.00 -11.13 0.75
CA ASP A 127 8.69 -10.31 1.77
C ASP A 127 9.32 -9.02 1.23
N HIS A 128 8.85 -8.54 0.07
CA HIS A 128 9.27 -7.31 -0.58
C HIS A 128 8.11 -6.33 -0.69
N PHE A 129 8.35 -5.05 -0.36
CA PHE A 129 7.37 -3.98 -0.53
C PHE A 129 7.58 -3.23 -1.84
N TYR A 130 6.49 -2.98 -2.55
CA TYR A 130 6.44 -2.07 -3.69
C TYR A 130 5.10 -1.33 -3.73
N VAL A 131 5.01 -0.32 -4.60
CA VAL A 131 3.84 0.53 -4.72
C VAL A 131 3.18 0.32 -6.09
N MET A 132 1.85 0.19 -6.07
CA MET A 132 1.00 0.27 -7.26
C MET A 132 0.24 1.60 -7.22
N ALA A 133 0.38 2.43 -8.24
CA ALA A 133 -0.31 3.70 -8.37
C ALA A 133 -1.28 3.69 -9.56
N PHE A 134 -2.52 4.08 -9.30
CA PHE A 134 -3.59 4.21 -10.28
C PHE A 134 -3.87 5.69 -10.51
N ASP A 135 -3.45 6.21 -11.65
CA ASP A 135 -3.73 7.58 -12.07
C ASP A 135 -5.13 7.60 -12.69
N LEU A 136 -6.13 8.09 -11.94
CA LEU A 136 -7.53 8.20 -12.37
C LEU A 136 -7.75 9.43 -13.24
N LYS A 137 -6.99 10.51 -12.96
CA LYS A 137 -7.04 11.76 -13.74
C LYS A 137 -6.60 11.50 -15.18
N ASN A 138 -5.41 10.90 -15.33
CA ASN A 138 -4.81 10.44 -16.57
C ASN A 138 -4.66 8.92 -16.55
N PRO A 139 -5.68 8.15 -16.99
CA PRO A 139 -5.74 6.70 -16.88
C PRO A 139 -4.41 5.99 -17.15
N GLY A 140 -3.77 5.52 -16.09
CA GLY A 140 -2.47 4.83 -16.11
C GLY A 140 -2.27 3.99 -14.85
N ILE A 141 -1.47 2.94 -14.97
CA ILE A 141 -1.19 2.00 -13.86
C ILE A 141 0.31 1.81 -13.76
N TYR A 142 0.87 2.19 -12.62
CA TYR A 142 2.31 2.29 -12.41
C TYR A 142 2.75 1.41 -11.25
N LEU A 143 3.82 0.64 -11.47
CA LEU A 143 4.52 -0.12 -10.44
C LEU A 143 5.82 0.58 -10.11
N VAL A 144 5.98 1.02 -8.85
CA VAL A 144 7.17 1.68 -8.34
C VAL A 144 7.85 0.76 -7.33
N ASP A 145 9.00 0.22 -7.71
CA ASP A 145 9.77 -0.78 -6.98
C ASP A 145 11.22 -0.33 -6.91
N ASN A 146 11.85 -0.33 -5.74
CA ASN A 146 13.24 0.10 -5.59
C ASN A 146 14.25 -0.88 -6.20
N MET A 147 13.86 -2.10 -6.54
CA MET A 147 14.77 -3.08 -7.12
C MET A 147 15.02 -2.79 -8.61
N ASP A 148 16.26 -3.02 -9.05
CA ASP A 148 16.60 -3.01 -10.46
C ASP A 148 15.71 -4.00 -11.23
N LYS A 149 15.30 -3.62 -12.45
CA LYS A 149 14.35 -4.37 -13.26
C LYS A 149 14.82 -5.78 -13.63
N ASP A 150 16.13 -6.00 -13.67
CA ASP A 150 16.75 -7.28 -14.03
C ASP A 150 16.98 -8.16 -12.80
N GLU A 151 16.87 -7.61 -11.59
CA GLU A 151 17.12 -8.27 -10.29
C GLU A 151 15.85 -8.39 -9.41
N THR A 152 14.79 -7.67 -9.76
CA THR A 152 13.54 -7.66 -8.99
C THR A 152 12.85 -9.03 -8.95
N VAL A 153 12.32 -9.35 -7.77
CA VAL A 153 11.51 -10.55 -7.51
C VAL A 153 10.06 -10.40 -7.97
N ILE A 154 9.70 -9.25 -8.52
CA ILE A 154 8.33 -8.92 -8.93
C ILE A 154 8.19 -9.09 -10.44
N SER A 155 7.30 -9.98 -10.87
CA SER A 155 6.98 -10.18 -12.27
C SER A 155 5.67 -9.46 -12.67
N ILE A 156 5.56 -9.07 -13.94
CA ILE A 156 4.43 -8.30 -14.47
C ILE A 156 3.84 -9.02 -15.68
N LYS A 157 3.22 -10.18 -15.45
CA LYS A 157 2.57 -11.00 -16.48
C LYS A 157 1.05 -10.96 -16.37
N ASP A 158 0.41 -10.68 -17.50
CA ASP A 158 -1.05 -10.79 -17.66
C ASP A 158 -1.42 -12.15 -18.25
N HIS A 159 -2.65 -12.59 -17.97
CA HIS A 159 -3.25 -13.81 -18.49
C HIS A 159 -4.78 -13.72 -18.39
N GLN A 160 -5.52 -14.41 -19.25
CA GLN A 160 -7.00 -14.43 -19.21
C GLN A 160 -7.53 -15.07 -17.91
N ASP A 161 -7.01 -16.23 -17.54
CA ASP A 161 -7.22 -16.84 -16.22
C ASP A 161 -6.54 -16.04 -15.09
N TYR A 162 -7.35 -15.55 -14.14
CA TYR A 162 -6.93 -14.78 -12.97
C TYR A 162 -5.79 -15.44 -12.18
N TYR A 163 -5.82 -16.77 -12.02
CA TYR A 163 -4.83 -17.46 -11.18
C TYR A 163 -3.45 -17.54 -11.82
N LYS A 164 -3.37 -17.36 -13.15
CA LYS A 164 -2.14 -17.31 -13.94
C LYS A 164 -1.61 -15.88 -14.15
N LYS A 165 -2.32 -14.87 -13.67
CA LYS A 165 -1.83 -13.49 -13.61
C LYS A 165 -0.82 -13.36 -12.46
N ASP A 166 0.14 -12.48 -12.64
CA ASP A 166 0.99 -12.06 -11.53
C ASP A 166 0.25 -11.06 -10.63
N THR A 167 0.76 -10.86 -9.42
CA THR A 167 0.14 -10.01 -8.39
C THR A 167 -0.22 -8.60 -8.88
N PRO A 168 0.62 -7.88 -9.65
CA PRO A 168 0.24 -6.57 -10.18
C PRO A 168 -1.00 -6.60 -11.08
N TYR A 169 -1.17 -7.64 -11.90
CA TYR A 169 -2.35 -7.81 -12.76
C TYR A 169 -3.57 -8.35 -12.02
N LYS A 170 -3.39 -9.20 -11.00
CA LYS A 170 -4.47 -9.59 -10.07
C LYS A 170 -5.01 -8.38 -9.33
N LEU A 171 -4.11 -7.52 -8.86
CA LEU A 171 -4.47 -6.28 -8.19
C LEU A 171 -5.20 -5.32 -9.13
N LYS A 172 -4.68 -5.10 -10.35
CA LYS A 172 -5.38 -4.34 -11.39
C LYS A 172 -6.79 -4.86 -11.60
N HIS A 173 -6.95 -6.18 -11.79
CA HIS A 173 -8.25 -6.83 -12.00
C HIS A 173 -9.23 -6.51 -10.86
N MET A 174 -8.82 -6.75 -9.61
CA MET A 174 -9.67 -6.48 -8.45
C MET A 174 -10.01 -5.00 -8.30
N PHE A 175 -9.06 -4.10 -8.53
CA PHE A 175 -9.28 -2.66 -8.41
C PHE A 175 -10.21 -2.12 -9.52
N VAL A 176 -10.05 -2.58 -10.77
CA VAL A 176 -10.96 -2.22 -11.87
C VAL A 176 -12.39 -2.69 -11.56
N ASN A 177 -12.57 -3.93 -11.08
CA ASN A 177 -13.90 -4.41 -10.68
C ASN A 177 -14.53 -3.58 -9.57
N TYR A 178 -13.72 -3.09 -8.61
CA TYR A 178 -14.19 -2.17 -7.58
C TYR A 178 -14.70 -0.86 -8.21
N LEU A 179 -13.93 -0.28 -9.14
CA LEU A 179 -14.34 0.92 -9.87
C LEU A 179 -15.62 0.71 -10.69
N GLU A 180 -15.76 -0.44 -11.37
CA GLU A 180 -16.97 -0.81 -12.12
C GLU A 180 -18.18 -0.96 -11.21
N LYS A 181 -18.01 -1.60 -10.05
CA LYS A 181 -19.07 -1.77 -9.03
C LYS A 181 -19.65 -0.44 -8.57
N PHE A 182 -18.84 0.60 -8.47
CA PHE A 182 -19.25 1.95 -8.11
C PHE A 182 -19.44 2.89 -9.31
N GLN A 183 -19.49 2.33 -10.53
CA GLN A 183 -19.75 3.05 -11.78
C GLN A 183 -18.79 4.24 -11.99
N HIS A 184 -17.52 4.06 -11.64
CA HIS A 184 -16.51 5.09 -11.82
C HIS A 184 -16.18 5.27 -13.32
N VAL A 185 -16.22 6.51 -13.80
CA VAL A 185 -16.10 6.86 -15.23
C VAL A 185 -14.76 6.49 -15.89
N LYS A 186 -13.76 6.12 -15.08
CA LYS A 186 -12.42 5.72 -15.55
C LYS A 186 -12.19 4.21 -15.56
N ALA A 187 -13.17 3.41 -15.10
CA ALA A 187 -13.04 1.96 -15.00
C ALA A 187 -12.65 1.33 -16.35
N ASP A 188 -13.43 1.60 -17.40
CA ASP A 188 -13.16 1.10 -18.76
C ASP A 188 -11.79 1.54 -19.28
N LYS A 189 -11.43 2.81 -19.07
CA LYS A 189 -10.13 3.33 -19.56
C LYS A 189 -8.96 2.67 -18.85
N LEU A 190 -9.07 2.43 -17.54
CA LEU A 190 -8.05 1.73 -16.75
C LEU A 190 -7.99 0.23 -17.08
N SER A 191 -9.11 -0.42 -17.40
CA SER A 191 -9.12 -1.83 -17.80
C SER A 191 -8.26 -2.06 -19.05
N MET A 192 -8.22 -1.09 -19.97
CA MET A 192 -7.39 -1.10 -21.17
C MET A 192 -5.90 -0.79 -20.92
N GLN A 193 -5.52 -0.19 -19.78
CA GLN A 193 -4.12 0.19 -19.51
C GLN A 193 -3.27 -1.02 -19.12
N LYS A 194 -2.00 -1.03 -19.52
CA LYS A 194 -1.03 -2.02 -19.01
C LYS A 194 -0.42 -1.53 -17.71
N VAL A 195 0.01 -2.47 -16.86
CA VAL A 195 0.87 -2.14 -15.72
C VAL A 195 2.25 -1.78 -16.26
N THR A 196 2.72 -0.57 -15.92
CA THR A 196 4.02 -0.04 -16.37
C THR A 196 4.94 0.07 -15.17
N ARG A 197 6.10 -0.60 -15.21
CA ARG A 197 7.15 -0.38 -14.22
C ARG A 197 7.76 1.00 -14.45
N VAL A 198 7.89 1.78 -13.38
CA VAL A 198 8.56 3.08 -13.43
C VAL A 198 10.07 2.83 -13.43
N ASP A 199 10.77 3.41 -14.41
CA ASP A 199 12.22 3.37 -14.48
C ASP A 199 12.82 4.33 -13.45
N LEU A 200 13.77 3.83 -12.65
CA LEU A 200 14.38 4.56 -11.55
C LEU A 200 15.90 4.61 -11.76
N GLU A 201 16.45 5.81 -11.87
CA GLU A 201 17.89 6.01 -12.05
C GLU A 201 18.71 5.55 -10.83
N TRP A 202 18.07 5.47 -9.66
CA TRP A 202 18.66 5.08 -8.39
C TRP A 202 18.25 3.66 -7.95
N ALA A 203 17.70 2.84 -8.85
CA ALA A 203 17.31 1.47 -8.54
C ALA A 203 18.45 0.70 -7.86
N THR A 204 18.08 -0.12 -6.89
CA THR A 204 19.00 -0.85 -6.02
C THR A 204 19.13 -2.31 -6.45
N ILE A 205 20.30 -2.89 -6.23
CA ILE A 205 20.54 -4.32 -6.43
C ILE A 205 20.69 -4.98 -5.05
N GLY A 206 19.85 -5.97 -4.75
CA GLY A 206 19.91 -6.75 -3.51
C GLY A 206 19.42 -6.06 -2.23
N ASN A 207 19.05 -4.77 -2.26
CA ASN A 207 18.51 -4.09 -1.07
C ASN A 207 17.01 -4.37 -0.88
N ILE A 208 16.73 -5.51 -0.27
CA ILE A 208 15.37 -5.93 0.13
C ILE A 208 15.04 -5.44 1.54
N VAL A 209 16.04 -5.17 2.38
CA VAL A 209 15.81 -4.78 3.79
C VAL A 209 15.07 -3.45 3.88
N ASP A 210 15.47 -2.47 3.07
CA ASP A 210 14.92 -1.11 3.11
C ASP A 210 13.72 -0.91 2.19
N CYS A 211 13.18 -1.96 1.55
CA CYS A 211 12.06 -1.85 0.59
C CYS A 211 10.84 -1.12 1.19
N GLY A 212 10.62 -1.23 2.50
CA GLY A 212 9.55 -0.50 3.20
C GLY A 212 9.79 1.01 3.25
N VAL A 213 11.03 1.43 3.48
CA VAL A 213 11.42 2.85 3.49
C VAL A 213 11.26 3.44 2.10
N PHE A 214 11.75 2.71 1.08
CA PHE A 214 11.55 3.08 -0.32
C PHE A 214 10.06 3.19 -0.65
N ALA A 215 9.25 2.19 -0.32
CA ALA A 215 7.81 2.21 -0.57
C ALA A 215 7.14 3.42 0.12
N MET A 216 7.46 3.72 1.38
CA MET A 216 6.94 4.90 2.08
C MET A 216 7.28 6.20 1.34
N ARG A 217 8.52 6.34 0.87
CA ARG A 217 8.96 7.51 0.10
C ARG A 217 8.32 7.57 -1.29
N HIS A 218 8.12 6.43 -1.95
CA HIS A 218 7.46 6.37 -3.25
C HIS A 218 6.00 6.80 -3.15
N MET A 219 5.30 6.38 -2.09
CA MET A 219 3.95 6.84 -1.81
C MET A 219 3.94 8.37 -1.72
N GLU A 220 4.72 8.95 -0.82
CA GLU A 220 4.79 10.40 -0.60
C GLU A 220 5.06 11.21 -1.88
N MET A 221 5.98 10.73 -2.73
CA MET A 221 6.50 11.51 -3.86
C MET A 221 5.76 11.26 -5.18
N PHE A 222 4.96 10.20 -5.30
CA PHE A 222 4.25 9.91 -6.55
C PHE A 222 3.14 10.93 -6.80
N MET A 223 3.21 11.59 -7.96
CA MET A 223 2.33 12.70 -8.36
C MET A 223 1.64 12.46 -9.72
N GLY A 224 1.63 11.19 -10.18
CA GLY A 224 0.99 10.79 -11.42
C GLY A 224 1.91 10.88 -12.64
N SER A 225 1.31 10.59 -13.79
CA SER A 225 1.97 10.39 -15.09
C SER A 225 2.52 11.66 -15.75
N ASN A 226 2.21 12.84 -15.21
CA ASN A 226 2.59 14.12 -15.82
C ASN A 226 4.09 14.43 -15.70
N ARG A 227 4.85 13.65 -14.92
CA ARG A 227 6.31 13.83 -14.76
C ARG A 227 7.07 12.92 -15.71
N LYS A 228 8.05 13.48 -16.43
CA LYS A 228 8.93 12.72 -17.34
C LYS A 228 9.80 11.70 -16.61
N THR A 229 10.21 12.02 -15.38
CA THR A 229 11.03 11.18 -14.52
C THR A 229 10.45 11.15 -13.12
N PHE A 230 10.63 10.04 -12.40
CA PHE A 230 10.24 9.93 -11.01
C PHE A 230 11.43 10.26 -10.10
N ASP A 231 11.46 11.50 -9.63
CA ASP A 231 12.42 11.97 -8.64
C ASP A 231 11.76 11.99 -7.25
N CYS A 232 12.32 11.21 -6.33
CA CYS A 232 11.93 11.17 -4.93
C CYS A 232 13.09 11.53 -3.98
N GLY A 233 14.18 12.08 -4.51
CA GLY A 233 15.35 12.55 -3.74
C GLY A 233 16.42 11.49 -3.46
N PHE A 234 16.23 10.25 -3.92
CA PHE A 234 17.30 9.24 -3.87
C PHE A 234 18.32 9.46 -4.98
N LYS A 235 19.57 9.13 -4.69
CA LYS A 235 20.68 9.17 -5.64
C LYS A 235 21.09 7.74 -5.97
N ALA A 236 21.58 7.52 -7.19
CA ALA A 236 22.26 6.28 -7.51
C ALA A 236 23.40 6.07 -6.52
N SER A 237 23.58 4.83 -6.06
CA SER A 237 24.76 4.47 -5.28
C SER A 237 26.01 4.85 -6.08
N GLU A 238 26.96 5.53 -5.44
CA GLU A 238 28.30 5.69 -6.01
C GLU A 238 28.85 4.28 -6.28
N LYS A 239 29.25 4.03 -7.54
CA LYS A 239 29.83 2.74 -7.96
C LYS A 239 31.23 2.56 -7.38
#